data_AF-A0A8J3YUE0-F1
#
_entry.id   AF-A0A8J3YUE0-F1
#
_cell.length_a   1.000
_cell.length_b   1.000
_cell.length_c   1.000
_cell.angle_alpha   90.00
_cell.angle_beta   90.00
_cell.angle_gamma   90.00
#
_symmetry.space_group_name_H-M   'P 1'
#
loop_
_entity.id
_entity.type
_entity.pdbx_description
1 polymer ?
#
loop_
_entity_poly.entity_id
_entity_poly.type
_entity_poly.pdbx_seq_one_letter_code
_entity_poly.pdbx_strand_id
1 'polypeptide(L)' 'MPVEAPDARILRQLKLAVDSMSTDRATAYARSLGFTPPTCERGWEVRIRVEPDGSEGPVVWIRVAS' A
#
# COMPACT_ATOMS: atom_id res chain seq x y z
N MET A 1 -6.65 -8.70 -6.70
CA MET A 1 -7.62 -8.11 -5.74
C MET A 1 -6.85 -7.22 -4.78
N PRO A 2 -7.27 -5.95 -4.58
CA PRO A 2 -6.65 -5.09 -3.57
C PRO A 2 -6.93 -5.66 -2.17
N VAL A 3 -5.90 -5.73 -1.34
CA VAL A 3 -6.03 -6.03 0.10
C VAL A 3 -6.07 -4.70 0.83
N GLU A 4 -7.16 -4.42 1.54
CA GLU A 4 -7.30 -3.20 2.34
C GLU A 4 -6.74 -3.43 3.75
N ALA A 5 -6.11 -2.40 4.33
CA ALA A 5 -5.61 -2.52 5.68
C ALA A 5 -6.78 -2.51 6.70
N PRO A 6 -6.75 -3.40 7.71
CA PRO A 6 -7.86 -3.59 8.64
C PRO A 6 -8.04 -2.46 9.67
N ASP A 7 -7.07 -1.54 9.78
CA ASP A 7 -7.02 -0.51 10.82
C ASP A 7 -6.83 0.89 10.20
N ALA A 8 -7.71 1.83 10.57
CA ALA A 8 -7.67 3.23 10.12
C ALA A 8 -6.37 3.96 10.50
N ARG A 9 -5.74 3.59 11.62
CA ARG A 9 -4.45 4.13 12.04
C ARG A 9 -3.32 3.65 11.12
N ILE A 10 -3.32 2.36 10.77
CA ILE A 10 -2.36 1.78 9.84
C ILE A 10 -2.54 2.43 8.46
N LEU A 11 -3.77 2.59 7.98
CA LEU A 11 -4.05 3.30 6.72
C LEU A 11 -3.47 4.71 6.70
N ARG A 12 -3.65 5.49 7.78
CA ARG A 12 -3.11 6.86 7.86
C ARG A 12 -1.57 6.88 7.83
N GLN A 13 -0.93 5.96 8.56
CA GLN A 13 0.54 5.86 8.57
C GLN A 13 1.09 5.42 7.21
N LEU A 14 0.44 4.46 6.55
CA LEU A 14 0.81 4.01 5.22
C LEU A 14 0.64 5.10 4.18
N LYS A 15 -0.45 5.88 4.24
CA LYS A 15 -0.69 6.99 3.32
C LYS A 15 0.44 8.02 3.40
N LEU A 16 0.78 8.45 4.61
CA LEU A 16 1.92 9.34 4.85
C LEU A 16 3.24 8.75 4.35
N ALA A 17 3.47 7.44 4.52
CA ALA A 17 4.68 6.78 4.05
C ALA A 17 4.74 6.72 2.52
N VAL A 18 3.62 6.44 1.83
CA VAL A 18 3.55 6.45 0.37
C VAL A 18 3.77 7.86 -0.19
N ASP A 19 3.25 8.89 0.47
CA ASP A 19 3.41 10.28 0.03
C ASP A 19 4.82 10.85 0.28
N SER A 20 5.51 10.38 1.33
CA SER A 20 6.80 10.95 1.77
C SER A 20 8.03 10.12 1.40
N MET A 21 7.86 8.88 0.92
CA MET A 21 8.95 7.95 0.67
C MET A 21 8.92 7.39 -0.75
N SER A 22 10.04 6.80 -1.19
CA SER A 22 10.03 5.97 -2.40
C SER A 22 9.15 4.74 -2.21
N THR A 23 8.60 4.21 -3.31
CA THR A 23 7.72 3.03 -3.31
C THR A 23 8.34 1.83 -2.58
N ASP A 24 9.65 1.61 -2.74
CA ASP A 24 10.38 0.54 -2.05
C ASP A 24 10.37 0.71 -0.52
N ARG A 25 10.58 1.95 -0.04
CA ARG A 25 10.58 2.25 1.40
C ARG A 25 9.18 2.15 1.99
N ALA A 26 8.17 2.66 1.30
CA ALA A 26 6.78 2.52 1.71
C ALA A 26 6.35 1.04 1.76
N THR A 27 6.79 0.24 0.80
CA THR A 27 6.56 -1.21 0.72
C THR A 27 7.21 -1.96 1.88
N ALA A 28 8.46 -1.62 2.24
CA ALA A 28 9.14 -2.20 3.40
C ALA A 28 8.46 -1.79 4.72
N TYR A 29 8.08 -0.52 4.84
CA TYR A 29 7.39 0.00 6.02
C TYR A 29 6.02 -0.68 6.23
N ALA A 30 5.28 -0.89 5.14
CA ALA A 30 4.00 -1.61 5.20
C ALA A 30 4.12 -3.01 5.80
N ARG A 31 5.16 -3.75 5.39
CA ARG A 31 5.46 -5.07 5.97
C ARG A 31 5.81 -4.97 7.45
N SER A 32 6.56 -3.94 7.86
CA SER A 32 6.89 -3.73 9.29
C SER A 32 5.67 -3.41 10.16
N LEU A 33 4.63 -2.82 9.57
CA LEU A 33 3.35 -2.55 10.24
C LEU A 33 2.42 -3.77 10.25
N GLY A 34 2.83 -4.91 9.70
CA GLY A 34 2.00 -6.10 9.57
C GLY A 34 0.97 -6.04 8.44
N PHE A 35 1.01 -5.00 7.60
CA PHE A 35 0.20 -4.94 6.39
C PHE A 35 0.90 -5.74 5.28
N THR A 36 0.55 -7.02 5.15
CA THR A 36 1.20 -7.96 4.24
C THR A 36 0.46 -8.07 2.90
N PRO A 37 1.18 -8.31 1.78
CA PRO A 37 0.54 -8.59 0.49
C PRO A 37 -0.26 -9.91 0.55
N PRO A 38 -1.20 -10.13 -0.38
CA PRO A 38 -2.02 -11.35 -0.41
C PRO A 38 -1.21 -12.63 -0.69
N THR A 39 -0.05 -12.52 -1.34
CA THR A 39 0.90 -13.63 -1.51
C THR A 39 2.32 -13.16 -1.20
N CYS A 40 3.20 -14.09 -0.78
CA CYS A 40 4.62 -13.81 -0.52
C CYS A 40 5.47 -13.72 -1.80
N GLU A 41 4.84 -13.75 -2.98
CA GLU A 41 5.53 -13.60 -4.25
C GLU A 41 6.23 -12.23 -4.34
N ARG A 42 7.27 -12.14 -5.18
CA ARG A 42 7.92 -10.86 -5.46
C ARG A 42 7.04 -9.98 -6.34
N GLY A 43 7.31 -8.67 -6.36
CA GLY A 43 6.64 -7.71 -7.23
C GLY A 43 5.25 -7.27 -6.74
N TRP A 44 5.06 -7.25 -5.42
CA TRP A 44 3.98 -6.51 -4.78
C TRP A 44 4.52 -5.18 -4.26
N GLU A 45 3.82 -4.10 -4.57
CA GLU A 45 4.10 -2.74 -4.10
C GLU A 45 2.87 -2.16 -3.39
N VAL A 46 3.11 -1.29 -2.42
CA VAL A 46 2.07 -0.50 -1.79
C VAL A 46 1.89 0.82 -2.52
N ARG A 47 0.65 1.14 -2.92
CA ARG A 47 0.29 2.44 -3.51
C ARG A 47 -1.06 2.95 -3.02
N ILE A 48 -1.29 4.25 -3.15
CA ILE A 48 -2.61 4.85 -2.97
C ILE A 48 -3.46 4.50 -4.19
N ARG A 49 -4.65 3.96 -3.96
CA ARG A 49 -5.64 3.79 -5.02
C ARG A 49 -6.21 5.17 -5.36
N VAL A 50 -6.23 5.53 -6.64
CA VAL A 50 -6.94 6.71 -7.11
C VAL A 50 -8.28 6.25 -7.65
N GLU A 51 -9.36 6.81 -7.11
CA GLU A 51 -10.73 6.50 -7.55
C GLU A 51 -11.05 7.21 -8.88
N PRO A 52 -12.09 6.78 -9.63
CA PRO A 52 -12.42 7.35 -10.93
C PRO A 52 -12.75 8.85 -10.92
N ASP A 53 -13.17 9.37 -9.77
CA ASP A 53 -13.43 10.80 -9.55
C ASP A 53 -12.14 11.61 -9.24
N GLY A 54 -10.98 10.95 -9.24
CA GLY A 54 -9.68 11.55 -8.92
C GLY A 54 -9.40 11.66 -7.42
N SER A 55 -10.31 11.20 -6.56
CA SER A 55 -10.08 11.19 -5.11
C SER A 55 -9.09 10.09 -4.71
N GLU A 56 -8.32 10.36 -3.65
CA GLU A 56 -7.41 9.38 -3.07
C GLU A 56 -8.20 8.39 -2.21
N GLY A 57 -8.28 7.15 -2.69
CA GLY A 57 -8.83 6.00 -1.98
C GLY A 57 -7.84 5.39 -0.98
N PRO A 58 -8.13 4.16 -0.50
CA PRO A 58 -7.29 3.49 0.48
C PRO A 58 -5.93 3.10 -0.11
N VAL A 59 -4.97 2.89 0.78
CA VAL A 59 -3.70 2.27 0.43
C VAL A 59 -3.91 0.78 0.16
N VAL A 60 -3.41 0.30 -0.98
CA VAL A 60 -3.61 -1.06 -1.47
C VAL A 60 -2.29 -1.72 -1.89
N TRP A 61 -2.25 -3.04 -1.80
CA TRP A 61 -1.23 -3.85 -2.47
C TRP A 61 -1.59 -4.02 -3.95
N ILE A 62 -0.65 -3.70 -4.83
CA ILE A 62 -0.75 -3.94 -6.27
C ILE A 62 0.41 -4.80 -6.76
N ARG A 63 0.07 -5.72 -7.67
CA ARG A 63 1.07 -6.56 -8.34
C ARG A 63 1.64 -5.75 -9.51
N VAL A 64 2.91 -5.39 -9.41
CA VAL A 64 3.68 -4.89 -10.53
C VAL A 64 4.31 -6.09 -11.23
N ALA A 65 3.94 -6.33 -12.48
CA ALA A 65 4.66 -7.27 -13.32
C ALA A 65 6.09 -6.74 -13.48
N SER A 66 7.07 -7.51 -12.99
CA SER A 66 8.49 -7.26 -13.28
C SER A 66 8.83 -7.82 -14.64
#